data_AF-A0A442X410-F1
#
_entry.id   AF-A0A442X410-F1
#
_cell.length_a   1.000
_cell.length_b   1.000
_cell.length_c   1.000
_cell.angle_alpha   90.00
_cell.angle_beta   90.00
_cell.angle_gamma   90.00
#
_symmetry.space_group_name_H-M   'P 1'
#
loop_
_entity.id
_entity.type
_entity.pdbx_description
1 polymer ?
#
loop_
_entity_poly.entity_id
_entity_poly.type
_entity_poly.pdbx_seq_one_letter_code
_entity_poly.pdbx_strand_id
1 'polypeptide(L)'
;MRKSGIVTGAGLLLASLLGVVAAHADDMLGSYVARISDRDHQASDGYALDNAAQMVRQDRANWHKFHRRDSDDEADGWFRTNGQRADLQRMLERGGAMSSSTKRAIVNGEPLIQVDVYENSVRVSILEN
;
A
#
# COMPACT_ATOMS: atom_id res chain seq x y z
N MET A 1 41.90 -30.43 -60.27
CA MET A 1 42.61 -29.60 -59.28
C MET A 1 41.69 -28.47 -58.83
N ARG A 2 41.47 -28.40 -57.51
CA ARG A 2 40.70 -27.47 -56.65
C ARG A 2 39.80 -26.39 -57.32
N LYS A 3 38.48 -26.60 -57.22
CA LYS A 3 37.45 -25.55 -57.30
C LYS A 3 37.23 -25.01 -55.89
N SER A 4 37.59 -23.76 -55.63
CA SER A 4 37.28 -23.07 -54.36
C SER A 4 36.02 -22.25 -54.53
N GLY A 5 34.93 -22.69 -53.91
CA GLY A 5 33.72 -21.88 -53.74
C GLY A 5 33.92 -20.90 -52.59
N ILE A 6 33.59 -19.63 -52.82
CA ILE A 6 33.46 -18.63 -51.76
C ILE A 6 31.97 -18.31 -51.66
N VAL A 7 31.35 -18.80 -50.59
CA VAL A 7 30.01 -18.40 -50.16
C VAL A 7 30.19 -17.16 -49.29
N THR A 8 29.81 -16.00 -49.81
CA THR A 8 29.79 -14.76 -49.02
C THR A 8 28.50 -14.74 -48.20
N GLY A 9 28.61 -15.11 -46.93
CA GLY A 9 27.51 -15.10 -45.97
C GLY A 9 27.14 -13.67 -45.55
N ALA A 10 25.84 -13.41 -45.53
CA ALA A 10 25.21 -12.17 -45.09
C ALA A 10 25.39 -11.94 -43.58
N GLY A 11 25.77 -10.73 -43.18
CA GLY A 11 25.67 -10.27 -41.79
C GLY A 11 24.48 -9.33 -41.62
N LEU A 12 23.33 -9.86 -41.18
CA LEU A 12 22.25 -9.04 -40.63
C LEU A 12 22.64 -8.63 -39.20
N LEU A 13 22.92 -7.34 -38.98
CA LEU A 13 23.02 -6.75 -37.65
C LEU A 13 21.61 -6.53 -37.09
N LEU A 14 21.19 -7.40 -36.16
CA LEU A 14 19.95 -7.25 -35.41
C LEU A 14 20.23 -6.39 -34.17
N ALA A 15 20.00 -5.08 -34.26
CA ALA A 15 20.07 -4.18 -33.11
C ALA A 15 18.87 -4.42 -32.19
N SER A 16 19.09 -5.07 -31.05
CA SER A 16 18.09 -5.27 -30.01
C SER A 16 17.92 -3.99 -29.19
N LEU A 17 16.84 -3.25 -29.45
CA LEU A 17 16.37 -2.17 -28.58
C LEU A 17 15.81 -2.79 -27.29
N LEU A 18 16.66 -2.98 -26.29
CA LEU A 18 16.22 -3.20 -24.92
C LEU A 18 15.58 -1.90 -24.42
N GLY A 19 14.27 -1.80 -24.55
CA GLY A 19 13.49 -0.73 -23.93
C GLY A 19 13.64 -0.82 -22.41
N VAL A 20 14.42 0.10 -21.84
CA VAL A 20 14.46 0.32 -20.40
C VAL A 20 13.09 0.86 -20.01
N VAL A 21 12.22 -0.01 -19.50
CA VAL A 21 11.04 0.45 -18.77
C VAL A 21 11.58 1.10 -17.50
N ALA A 22 11.57 2.42 -17.45
CA ALA A 22 11.83 3.15 -16.22
C ALA A 22 10.74 2.74 -15.23
N ALA A 23 11.10 1.96 -14.22
CA ALA A 23 10.26 1.78 -13.06
C ALA A 23 10.20 3.14 -12.35
N HIS A 24 9.08 3.86 -12.49
CA HIS A 24 8.83 5.04 -11.69
C HIS A 24 8.64 4.58 -10.24
N ALA A 25 9.54 5.00 -9.35
CA ALA A 25 9.36 4.81 -7.92
C ALA A 25 8.19 5.70 -7.47
N ASP A 26 7.28 5.13 -6.67
CA ASP A 26 6.18 5.89 -6.08
C ASP A 26 6.74 6.86 -5.02
N ASP A 27 6.38 8.13 -5.09
CA ASP A 27 6.96 9.17 -4.26
C ASP A 27 6.42 9.08 -2.82
N MET A 28 7.33 9.02 -1.83
CA MET A 28 6.96 8.97 -0.42
C MET A 28 6.49 10.35 0.05
N LEU A 29 5.28 10.41 0.58
CA LEU A 29 4.67 11.63 1.11
C LEU A 29 4.95 11.79 2.62
N GLY A 30 5.01 10.68 3.34
CA GLY A 30 5.35 10.63 4.77
C GLY A 30 4.78 9.39 5.43
N SER A 31 4.68 9.40 6.76
CA SER A 31 4.14 8.31 7.55
C SER A 31 3.35 8.82 8.75
N TYR A 32 2.52 7.97 9.32
CA TYR A 32 1.87 8.19 10.62
C TYR A 32 1.75 6.88 11.40
N VAL A 33 1.71 6.99 12.73
CA VAL A 33 1.39 5.90 13.64
C VAL A 33 -0.09 5.92 14.02
N ALA A 34 -0.69 4.73 14.14
CA ALA A 34 -2.06 4.55 14.58
C ALA A 34 -2.20 3.29 15.44
N ARG A 35 -2.99 3.39 16.52
CA ARG A 35 -3.47 2.22 17.25
C ARG A 35 -4.75 1.76 16.58
N ILE A 36 -4.80 0.53 16.08
CA ILE A 36 -6.08 -0.04 15.65
C ILE A 36 -6.77 -0.58 16.90
N SER A 37 -7.74 0.13 17.45
CA SER A 37 -8.46 -0.32 18.65
C SER A 37 -9.74 -1.09 18.30
N ASP A 38 -10.41 -1.64 19.31
CA ASP A 38 -11.74 -2.24 19.23
C ASP A 38 -12.78 -1.33 18.53
N ARG A 39 -12.57 -0.01 18.56
CA ARG A 39 -13.45 0.98 17.90
C ARG A 39 -13.28 0.98 16.38
N ASP A 40 -12.12 0.55 15.90
CA ASP A 40 -11.81 0.46 14.47
C ASP A 40 -12.25 -0.86 13.87
N HIS A 41 -12.59 -1.84 14.72
CA HIS A 41 -13.22 -3.10 14.33
C HIS A 41 -14.72 -2.95 14.05
N GLN A 42 -15.29 -1.75 14.18
CA GLN A 42 -16.72 -1.50 14.02
C GLN A 42 -16.96 -0.39 13.01
N ALA A 43 -17.81 -0.68 12.02
CA ALA A 43 -18.30 0.36 11.12
C ALA A 43 -19.09 1.42 11.89
N SER A 44 -19.23 2.60 11.29
CA SER A 44 -19.89 3.75 11.95
C SER A 44 -21.38 3.53 12.29
N ASP A 45 -22.01 2.53 11.68
CA ASP A 45 -23.38 2.06 11.91
C ASP A 45 -23.44 0.77 12.77
N GLY A 46 -22.30 0.31 13.28
CA GLY A 46 -22.20 -0.64 14.38
C GLY A 46 -22.00 -2.11 14.01
N TYR A 47 -21.92 -2.46 12.71
CA TYR A 47 -21.56 -3.83 12.35
C TYR A 47 -20.04 -4.06 12.45
N ALA A 48 -19.67 -5.30 12.79
CA ALA A 48 -18.27 -5.70 12.89
C ALA A 48 -17.60 -5.73 11.50
N LEU A 49 -16.39 -5.20 11.43
CA LEU A 49 -15.51 -5.30 10.27
C LEU A 49 -14.67 -6.57 10.37
N ASP A 50 -14.41 -7.23 9.25
CA ASP A 50 -13.59 -8.44 9.15
C ASP A 50 -12.36 -8.25 8.23
N ASN A 51 -12.13 -7.02 7.79
CA ASN A 51 -11.10 -6.66 6.83
C ASN A 51 -10.19 -5.56 7.37
N ALA A 52 -8.89 -5.85 7.46
CA ALA A 52 -7.85 -4.91 7.88
C ALA A 52 -7.89 -3.57 7.13
N ALA A 53 -8.17 -3.57 5.82
CA ALA A 53 -8.25 -2.34 5.04
C ALA A 53 -9.41 -1.43 5.49
N GLN A 54 -10.53 -2.03 5.86
CA GLN A 54 -11.68 -1.30 6.39
C GLN A 54 -11.41 -0.78 7.80
N MET A 55 -10.72 -1.56 8.63
CA MET A 55 -10.34 -1.16 10.00
C MET A 55 -9.39 0.04 9.99
N VAL A 56 -8.32 0.03 9.18
CA VAL A 56 -7.42 1.19 9.02
C VAL A 56 -8.16 2.41 8.46
N ARG A 57 -9.11 2.21 7.54
CA ARG A 57 -9.97 3.31 7.05
C ARG A 57 -10.86 3.87 8.16
N GLN A 58 -11.42 3.00 9.00
CA GLN A 58 -12.31 3.37 10.09
C GLN A 58 -11.55 4.14 11.16
N ASP A 59 -10.32 3.75 11.47
CA ASP A 59 -9.36 4.52 12.29
C ASP A 59 -9.18 5.94 11.74
N ARG A 60 -8.84 6.11 10.45
CA ARG A 60 -8.74 7.47 9.87
C ARG A 60 -10.07 8.23 9.85
N ALA A 61 -11.21 7.56 9.86
CA ALA A 61 -12.51 8.21 10.06
C ALA A 61 -12.71 8.63 11.53
N ASN A 62 -12.32 7.79 12.48
CA ASN A 62 -12.34 8.07 13.91
C ASN A 62 -11.45 9.27 14.24
N TRP A 63 -10.25 9.35 13.65
CA TRP A 63 -9.33 10.47 13.81
C TRP A 63 -9.85 11.79 13.22
N HIS A 64 -10.21 11.82 11.92
CA HIS A 64 -10.51 13.06 11.18
C HIS A 64 -11.98 13.49 11.22
N LYS A 65 -12.93 12.55 11.25
CA LYS A 65 -14.37 12.85 11.18
C LYS A 65 -15.01 12.84 12.56
N PHE A 66 -14.75 11.81 13.36
CA PHE A 66 -15.45 11.61 14.62
C PHE A 66 -14.72 12.18 15.84
N HIS A 67 -13.45 12.57 15.69
CA HIS A 67 -12.60 13.06 16.78
C HIS A 67 -12.51 12.05 17.95
N ARG A 68 -12.55 10.76 17.63
CA ARG A 68 -12.45 9.63 18.56
C ARG A 68 -11.07 8.98 18.39
N ARG A 69 -10.04 9.65 18.89
CA ARG A 69 -8.64 9.28 18.69
C ARG A 69 -8.19 8.35 19.79
N ASP A 70 -7.29 7.43 19.47
CA ASP A 70 -6.55 6.67 20.48
C ASP A 70 -5.30 7.43 20.91
N SER A 71 -4.74 7.09 22.08
CA SER A 71 -3.65 7.87 22.71
C SER A 71 -2.36 7.86 21.90
N ASP A 72 -2.14 6.79 21.15
CA ASP A 72 -0.91 6.54 20.39
C ASP A 72 -1.01 7.05 18.95
N ASP A 73 -2.17 7.59 18.56
CA ASP A 73 -2.41 8.04 17.20
C ASP A 73 -1.69 9.35 16.90
N GLU A 74 -1.02 9.37 15.75
CA GLU A 74 -0.38 10.56 15.22
C GLU A 74 -1.30 11.33 14.26
N ALA A 75 -1.07 12.64 14.22
CA ALA A 75 -1.71 13.51 13.25
C ALA A 75 -1.11 13.28 11.86
N ASP A 76 -1.99 13.31 10.86
CA ASP A 76 -1.59 13.21 9.47
C ASP A 76 -2.23 14.33 8.61
N GLY A 77 -1.55 14.65 7.50
CA GLY A 77 -1.98 15.67 6.54
C GLY A 77 -2.97 15.15 5.49
N TRP A 78 -3.23 13.84 5.47
CA TRP A 78 -3.97 13.14 4.43
C TRP A 78 -5.35 12.69 4.96
N PHE A 79 -6.12 11.95 4.15
CA PHE A 79 -7.33 11.23 4.58
C PHE A 79 -8.41 12.02 5.36
N ARG A 80 -8.43 13.36 5.22
CA ARG A 80 -9.32 14.27 5.95
C ARG A 80 -10.77 14.15 5.49
N THR A 81 -10.98 13.88 4.20
CA THR A 81 -12.30 13.75 3.59
C THR A 81 -12.73 12.30 3.42
N ASN A 82 -14.04 12.07 3.24
CA ASN A 82 -14.55 10.72 2.99
C ASN A 82 -14.00 10.12 1.67
N GLY A 83 -13.84 10.95 0.64
CA GLY A 83 -13.25 10.54 -0.64
C GLY A 83 -11.83 10.03 -0.46
N GLN A 84 -10.97 10.81 0.21
CA GLN A 84 -9.59 10.39 0.49
C GLN A 84 -9.51 9.10 1.32
N ARG A 85 -10.44 8.89 2.27
CA ARG A 85 -10.52 7.63 3.02
C ARG A 85 -10.99 6.45 2.17
N ALA A 86 -11.87 6.67 1.21
CA ALA A 86 -12.21 5.65 0.23
C ALA A 86 -11.00 5.32 -0.67
N ASP A 87 -10.19 6.32 -1.02
CA ASP A 87 -8.96 6.14 -1.79
C ASP A 87 -7.93 5.34 -0.99
N LEU A 88 -7.76 5.64 0.30
CA LEU A 88 -6.95 4.87 1.25
C LEU A 88 -7.32 3.39 1.25
N GLN A 89 -8.61 3.07 1.43
CA GLN A 89 -9.04 1.67 1.41
C GLN A 89 -8.70 0.98 0.09
N ARG A 90 -8.92 1.66 -1.05
CA ARG A 90 -8.52 1.09 -2.36
C ARG A 90 -7.02 0.87 -2.46
N MET A 91 -6.19 1.72 -1.84
CA MET A 91 -4.74 1.49 -1.78
C MET A 91 -4.38 0.31 -0.87
N LEU A 92 -5.02 0.17 0.28
CA LEU A 92 -4.81 -0.92 1.24
C LEU A 92 -5.25 -2.30 0.70
N GLU A 93 -6.24 -2.32 -0.19
CA GLU A 93 -6.72 -3.53 -0.86
C GLU A 93 -5.79 -4.00 -1.99
N ARG A 94 -4.84 -3.16 -2.45
CA ARG A 94 -3.85 -3.57 -3.45
C ARG A 94 -2.82 -4.54 -2.88
N GLY A 95 -2.28 -5.39 -3.74
CA GLY A 95 -1.17 -6.27 -3.41
C GLY A 95 0.05 -5.47 -2.94
N GLY A 96 0.67 -5.89 -1.84
CA GLY A 96 1.88 -5.27 -1.30
C GLY A 96 1.65 -4.20 -0.22
N ALA A 97 0.42 -3.74 -0.01
CA ALA A 97 0.13 -2.75 1.04
C ALA A 97 0.28 -3.34 2.46
N MET A 98 -0.06 -4.62 2.63
CA MET A 98 0.03 -5.34 3.89
C MET A 98 0.47 -6.79 3.66
N SER A 99 1.34 -7.28 4.53
CA SER A 99 1.64 -8.71 4.61
C SER A 99 0.44 -9.50 5.16
N SER A 100 0.36 -10.79 4.87
CA SER A 100 -0.71 -11.65 5.41
C SER A 100 -0.70 -11.73 6.94
N SER A 101 0.46 -11.59 7.58
CA SER A 101 0.58 -11.51 9.04
C SER A 101 0.09 -10.16 9.57
N THR A 102 0.42 -9.05 8.91
CA THR A 102 -0.09 -7.71 9.27
C THR A 102 -1.61 -7.68 9.22
N LYS A 103 -2.22 -8.21 8.15
CA LYS A 103 -3.69 -8.28 8.02
C LYS A 103 -4.32 -9.06 9.18
N ARG A 104 -3.72 -10.20 9.55
CA ARG A 104 -4.21 -11.02 10.66
C ARG A 104 -4.04 -10.35 12.02
N ALA A 105 -2.94 -9.64 12.26
CA ALA A 105 -2.73 -8.89 13.49
C ALA A 105 -3.79 -7.80 13.65
N ILE A 106 -4.05 -7.05 12.57
CA ILE A 106 -5.07 -5.99 12.56
C ILE A 106 -6.48 -6.56 12.76
N VAL A 107 -6.82 -7.69 12.14
CA VAL A 107 -8.19 -8.25 12.23
C VAL A 107 -8.48 -8.92 13.58
N ASN A 108 -7.46 -9.44 14.28
CA ASN A 108 -7.65 -10.26 15.48
C ASN A 108 -7.11 -9.62 16.76
N GLY A 109 -6.71 -8.35 16.72
CA GLY A 109 -6.07 -7.70 17.86
C GLY A 109 -5.99 -6.20 17.67
N GLU A 110 -5.28 -5.53 18.59
CA GLU A 110 -5.21 -4.07 18.65
C GLU A 110 -3.79 -3.52 18.41
N PRO A 111 -3.14 -3.85 17.28
CA PRO A 111 -1.74 -3.52 17.08
C PRO A 111 -1.51 -2.02 16.92
N LEU A 112 -0.30 -1.59 17.28
CA LEU A 112 0.24 -0.32 16.85
C LEU A 112 0.80 -0.51 15.45
N ILE A 113 0.34 0.29 14.49
CA ILE A 113 0.80 0.25 13.11
C ILE A 113 1.51 1.54 12.72
N GLN A 114 2.45 1.42 11.78
CA GLN A 114 2.90 2.55 10.99
C GLN A 114 2.33 2.41 9.58
N VAL A 115 1.81 3.51 9.05
CA VAL A 115 1.36 3.60 7.66
C VAL A 115 2.28 4.55 6.91
N ASP A 116 3.06 4.00 5.98
CA ASP A 116 3.83 4.77 5.02
C ASP A 116 2.94 5.14 3.86
N VAL A 117 2.84 6.44 3.58
CA VAL A 117 1.97 7.01 2.55
C VAL A 117 2.82 7.44 1.35
N TYR A 118 2.47 6.92 0.19
CA TYR A 118 3.03 7.30 -1.10
C TYR A 118 1.94 7.97 -1.95
N GLU A 119 2.32 8.56 -3.09
CA GLU A 119 1.37 9.22 -3.98
C GLU A 119 0.27 8.27 -4.46
N ASN A 120 0.62 7.03 -4.81
CA ASN A 120 -0.30 6.07 -5.42
C ASN A 120 -0.47 4.78 -4.61
N SER A 121 0.18 4.65 -3.45
CA SER A 121 0.14 3.45 -2.63
C SER A 121 0.33 3.74 -1.14
N VAL A 122 0.10 2.73 -0.32
CA VAL A 122 0.44 2.77 1.11
C VAL A 122 1.10 1.45 1.48
N ARG A 123 1.93 1.47 2.53
CA ARG A 123 2.45 0.27 3.18
C ARG A 123 2.18 0.33 4.67
N VAL A 124 1.77 -0.80 5.24
CA VAL A 124 1.46 -0.91 6.67
C VAL A 124 2.38 -1.94 7.31
N SER A 125 3.03 -1.53 8.39
CA SER A 125 3.88 -2.37 9.24
C SER A 125 3.37 -2.35 10.67
N ILE A 126 3.66 -3.42 11.42
CA ILE A 126 3.34 -3.52 12.85
C ILE A 126 4.53 -2.98 13.62
N LEU A 127 4.29 -2.06 14.56
CA LEU A 127 5.26 -1.58 15.53
C LEU A 127 5.17 -2.37 16.85
N GLU A 128 3.95 -2.71 17.26
CA GLU A 128 3.63 -3.43 18.50
C GLU A 128 2.35 -4.25 18.30
N ASN A 129 2.24 -5.44 18.93
CA ASN A 129 1.04 -6.30 18.86
C ASN A 129 0.22 -6.23 20.15
#